data_AF-A0A6V7VTJ4-F1
#
_entry.id   AF-A0A6V7VTJ4-F1
#
_cell.length_a   1.000
_cell.length_b   1.000
_cell.length_c   1.000
_cell.angle_alpha   90.00
_cell.angle_beta   90.00
_cell.angle_gamma   90.00
#
_symmetry.space_group_name_H-M   'P 1'
#
loop_
_entity.id
_entity.type
_entity.pdbx_description
1 polymer ?
#
loop_
_entity_poly.entity_id
_entity_poly.type
_entity_poly.pdbx_seq_one_letter_code
_entity_poly.pdbx_strand_id
1 'polypeptide(L)' 'MLQAHELGSKGITVNACCPGYVDTDMSSHKGHLTIDEGADTPIWLATAEGVPNGAFVYLRKAIEWLH' A
#
# COMPACT_ATOMS: atom_id res chain seq x y z
N MET A 1 -1.18 -6.15 -12.70
CA MET A 1 -0.19 -6.72 -11.76
C MET A 1 -0.24 -8.25 -11.87
N LEU A 2 0.79 -8.92 -12.37
CA LEU A 2 0.75 -10.36 -12.72
C LEU A 2 0.54 -11.27 -11.50
N GLN A 3 1.25 -11.00 -10.41
CA GLN A 3 1.20 -11.81 -9.19
C GLN A 3 -0.20 -11.82 -8.55
N ALA A 4 -0.90 -10.67 -8.58
CA ALA A 4 -2.27 -10.57 -8.09
C ALA A 4 -3.24 -11.51 -8.83
N HIS A 5 -3.06 -11.67 -10.15
CA HIS A 5 -3.85 -12.57 -10.97
C HIS A 5 -3.52 -14.04 -10.68
N GLU A 6 -2.23 -14.39 -10.66
CA GLU A 6 -1.77 -15.77 -10.45
C GLU A 6 -2.13 -16.32 -9.07
N LEU A 7 -2.00 -15.48 -8.03
CA LEU A 7 -2.16 -15.89 -6.64
C LEU A 7 -3.60 -15.70 -6.12
N GLY A 8 -4.45 -14.96 -6.82
CA GLY A 8 -5.84 -14.72 -6.42
C GLY A 8 -6.64 -16.01 -6.24
N SER A 9 -6.38 -17.03 -7.07
CA SER A 9 -6.99 -18.37 -6.95
C SER A 9 -6.67 -19.09 -5.63
N LYS A 10 -5.57 -18.69 -4.96
CA LYS A 10 -5.13 -19.23 -3.66
C LYS A 10 -5.62 -18.38 -2.49
N GLY A 11 -6.47 -17.38 -2.73
CA GLY A 11 -6.93 -16.44 -1.71
C GLY A 11 -5.86 -15.46 -1.25
N ILE A 12 -4.78 -15.29 -2.00
CA ILE A 12 -3.70 -14.35 -1.68
C ILE A 12 -3.93 -13.05 -2.46
N THR A 13 -3.99 -11.94 -1.75
CA THR A 13 -4.06 -10.60 -2.33
C THR A 13 -2.67 -9.98 -2.47
N VAL A 14 -2.40 -9.32 -3.59
CA VAL A 14 -1.15 -8.60 -3.83
C VAL A 14 -1.46 -7.19 -4.29
N ASN A 15 -0.91 -6.17 -3.61
CA ASN A 15 -1.07 -4.77 -3.98
C ASN A 15 0.27 -4.04 -3.88
N ALA A 16 0.40 -2.96 -4.65
CA ALA A 16 1.43 -1.97 -4.44
C ALA A 16 0.85 -0.85 -3.55
N CYS A 17 1.68 -0.23 -2.72
CA CYS A 17 1.24 0.91 -1.93
C CYS A 17 2.32 1.99 -1.82
N CYS A 18 1.88 3.20 -1.48
CA CYS A 18 2.75 4.30 -1.13
C CYS A 18 2.52 4.66 0.36
N PRO A 19 3.57 4.66 1.20
CA PRO A 19 3.46 5.09 2.60
C PRO A 19 3.35 6.61 2.75
N GLY A 20 3.43 7.37 1.65
CA GLY A 20 3.50 8.84 1.67
C GLY A 20 4.91 9.36 1.97
N TYR A 21 5.01 10.64 2.32
CA TYR A 21 6.29 11.28 2.62
C TYR A 21 6.54 11.29 4.14
N VAL A 22 7.20 10.21 4.60
CA VAL A 22 7.34 9.85 6.01
C VAL A 22 8.67 10.33 6.59
N ASP A 23 8.64 10.88 7.80
CA ASP A 23 9.80 11.28 8.60
C ASP A 23 10.67 10.05 8.95
N THR A 24 11.68 9.85 8.13
CA THR A 24 12.65 8.74 8.18
C THR A 24 14.02 9.22 7.72
N ASP A 25 15.07 8.42 7.97
CA ASP A 25 16.43 8.66 7.46
C ASP A 25 16.43 8.85 5.92
N MET A 26 15.66 8.05 5.19
CA MET A 26 15.52 8.15 3.73
C MET A 26 14.97 9.51 3.28
N SER A 27 14.10 10.12 4.08
CA SER A 27 13.57 11.48 3.84
C SER A 27 14.48 12.60 4.37
N SER A 28 15.60 12.26 5.01
CA SER A 28 16.42 13.20 5.82
C SER A 28 15.61 13.93 6.90
N HIS A 29 14.67 13.24 7.53
CA HIS A 29 13.73 13.80 8.51
C HIS A 29 12.94 15.03 8.04
N LYS A 30 12.56 15.04 6.75
CA LYS A 30 11.76 16.11 6.13
C LYS A 30 10.35 15.66 5.73
N GLY A 31 10.02 14.39 5.94
CA GLY A 31 8.66 13.89 5.75
C GLY A 31 7.67 14.61 6.67
N HIS A 32 6.45 14.85 6.19
CA HIS A 32 5.40 15.47 6.99
C HIS A 32 4.51 14.46 7.72
N LEU A 33 4.66 13.16 7.40
CA LEU A 33 3.97 12.08 8.09
C LEU A 33 4.89 11.46 9.13
N THR A 34 4.33 11.10 10.27
CA THR A 34 4.99 10.25 11.27
C THR A 34 5.12 8.80 10.76
N ILE A 35 5.98 8.01 11.41
CA ILE A 35 6.14 6.57 11.12
C ILE A 35 4.79 5.84 11.20
N ASP A 36 3.99 6.10 12.24
CA ASP A 36 2.69 5.45 12.43
C ASP A 36 1.70 5.80 11.32
N GLU A 37 1.64 7.08 10.90
CA GLU A 37 0.82 7.51 9.77
C GLU A 37 1.27 6.87 8.45
N GLY A 38 2.58 6.74 8.24
CA GLY A 38 3.13 6.08 7.05
C GLY A 38 2.89 4.57 7.00
N ALA A 39 2.84 3.92 8.18
CA ALA A 39 2.61 2.49 8.32
C ALA A 39 1.13 2.09 8.15
N ASP A 40 0.21 3.06 8.23
CA ASP A 40 -1.24 2.84 8.17
C ASP A 40 -1.70 2.01 6.96
N THR A 41 -1.35 2.46 5.75
CA THR A 41 -1.76 1.78 4.51
C THR A 41 -1.15 0.38 4.36
N PRO A 42 0.17 0.15 4.52
CA PRO A 42 0.73 -1.20 4.42
C PRO A 42 0.19 -2.15 5.50
N ILE A 43 -0.02 -1.69 6.74
CA ILE A 43 -0.61 -2.51 7.80
C ILE A 43 -2.06 -2.88 7.46
N TRP A 44 -2.86 -1.91 6.99
CA TRP A 44 -4.23 -2.15 6.56
C TRP A 44 -4.30 -3.19 5.44
N LEU A 45 -3.43 -3.08 4.43
CA LEU A 45 -3.34 -4.07 3.35
C LEU A 45 -2.94 -5.47 3.82
N ALA A 46 -2.16 -5.57 4.89
CA ALA A 46 -1.69 -6.85 5.42
C ALA A 46 -2.68 -7.53 6.37
N THR A 47 -3.63 -6.80 6.94
CA THR A 47 -4.44 -7.28 8.08
C THR A 47 -5.94 -7.17 7.91
N ALA A 48 -6.43 -6.27 7.06
CA ALA A 48 -7.87 -6.07 6.88
C ALA A 48 -8.48 -7.08 5.91
N GLU A 49 -9.76 -7.40 6.11
CA GLU A 49 -10.55 -8.16 5.16
C GLU A 49 -11.05 -7.27 4.01
N GLY A 50 -11.26 -7.86 2.83
CA GLY A 50 -11.86 -7.15 1.70
C GLY A 50 -11.00 -6.04 1.09
N VAL A 51 -9.68 -6.10 1.27
CA VAL A 51 -8.75 -5.17 0.62
C VAL A 51 -8.72 -5.43 -0.91
N PRO A 52 -8.29 -4.42 -1.71
CA PRO A 52 -8.14 -4.60 -3.15
C PRO A 52 -7.20 -5.76 -3.52
N ASN A 53 -7.21 -6.18 -4.79
CA ASN A 53 -6.21 -7.08 -5.34
C ASN A 53 -5.70 -6.52 -6.68
N GLY A 54 -4.38 -6.37 -6.80
CA GLY A 54 -3.72 -5.83 -7.98
C GLY A 54 -3.77 -4.31 -8.13
N ALA A 55 -4.06 -3.58 -7.05
CA ALA A 55 -4.17 -2.12 -7.07
C ALA A 55 -2.87 -1.42 -6.60
N PHE A 56 -2.73 -0.15 -6.98
CA PHE A 56 -1.83 0.79 -6.30
C PHE A 56 -2.64 1.57 -5.27
N VAL A 57 -2.19 1.57 -4.01
CA VAL A 57 -2.98 2.10 -2.88
C VAL A 57 -2.22 3.22 -2.16
N TYR A 58 -2.91 4.31 -1.88
CA TYR A 58 -2.41 5.45 -1.11
C TYR A 58 -3.51 5.96 -0.17
N LEU A 59 -3.17 6.17 1.10
CA LEU A 59 -4.12 6.57 2.15
C LEU A 59 -5.37 5.67 2.17
N ARG A 60 -5.15 4.35 2.13
CA ARG A 60 -6.19 3.29 2.03
C ARG A 60 -7.15 3.42 0.85
N LYS A 61 -6.81 4.19 -0.18
CA LYS A 61 -7.60 4.34 -1.40
C LYS A 61 -6.85 3.72 -2.58
N ALA A 62 -7.55 2.87 -3.33
CA ALA A 62 -7.04 2.42 -4.61
C ALA A 62 -6.99 3.61 -5.58
N ILE A 63 -5.81 3.87 -6.13
CA ILE A 63 -5.58 4.87 -7.16
C ILE A 63 -5.51 4.16 -8.50
N GLU A 64 -6.19 4.72 -9.49
CA GLU A 64 -6.10 4.24 -10.86
C GLU A 64 -4.68 4.45 -11.39
N TRP A 65 -4.07 3.35 -11.84
CA TRP A 65 -2.85 3.43 -12.61
C TRP A 65 -3.27 3.89 -14.01
N LEU A 66 -3.11 5.19 -14.30
CA LEU A 66 -3.43 5.74 -15.62
C LEU A 66 -2.75 4.88 -16.70
N HIS A 67 -3.58 4.32 -17.58
CA HIS A 67 -3.16 3.65 -18.82
C HIS A 67 -2.69 4.67 -19.86
#